data_AF-A0A2D4G7T7-F1
#
_entry.id   AF-A0A2D4G7T7-F1
#
_cell.length_a   1.000
_cell.length_b   1.000
_cell.length_c   1.000
_cell.angle_alpha   90.00
_cell.angle_beta   90.00
_cell.angle_gamma   90.00
#
_symmetry.space_group_name_H-M   'P 1'
#
loop_
_entity.id
_entity.type
_entity.pdbx_description
1 polymer ?
#
loop_
_entity_poly.entity_id
_entity_poly.type
_entity_poly.pdbx_seq_one_letter_code
_entity_poly.pdbx_strand_id
1 'polypeptide(L)'
;MFKLLDGERRPDSEMLLIFQALENILLRTASDLSHFHVVGMNIVKKLINSYMKSIYAALYSETHRLSRLCLTLLSAMVSQGPDAARDVYSHFDFNNKFLPNLVKKRDYKGKPDIRTAYIQYAISFLIAGDHSILVQVLELKDFIPDIIRTGLKEDRISTINLLLSTLETKVVLNKDISKTQKVHFFTSEILNHIASLYRWNGITDVSTVDVKASQECEEPGKLLVRELVHKFLMNLCCSLKHGINFYDPSLGMSGRGGNLVLLRFLLSLKTAVEDEMVANLMVNIFKVCPDLLNRYFKESQYS
;
A
#
# COMPACT_ATOMS: atom_id res chain seq x y z
N MET A 1 5.62 -20.17 26.74
CA MET A 1 5.26 -18.84 26.21
C MET A 1 3.75 -18.58 26.26
N PHE A 2 2.87 -19.35 25.61
CA PHE A 2 1.42 -19.07 25.59
C PHE A 2 0.71 -19.05 26.95
N LYS A 3 1.19 -19.81 27.95
CA LYS A 3 0.71 -19.69 29.35
C LYS A 3 0.87 -18.27 29.92
N LEU A 4 1.79 -17.48 29.35
CA LEU A 4 1.94 -16.05 29.64
C LEU A 4 0.87 -15.19 28.95
N LEU A 5 -0.15 -15.75 28.32
CA LEU A 5 -1.32 -15.01 27.83
C LEU A 5 -2.59 -15.39 28.59
N ASP A 6 -2.58 -16.48 29.36
CA ASP A 6 -3.75 -17.04 30.07
C ASP A 6 -4.14 -16.27 31.35
N GLY A 7 -3.72 -15.01 31.49
CA GLY A 7 -4.01 -14.17 32.66
C GLY A 7 -5.06 -13.10 32.34
N GLU A 8 -6.04 -12.90 33.23
CA GLU A 8 -7.01 -11.81 33.10
C GLU A 8 -6.33 -10.45 33.39
N ARG A 9 -6.52 -9.47 32.50
CA ARG A 9 -6.07 -8.07 32.63
C ARG A 9 -4.57 -7.91 32.96
N ARG A 10 -3.71 -8.35 32.04
CA ARG A 10 -2.28 -8.06 32.13
C ARG A 10 -1.98 -6.59 31.87
N PRO A 11 -0.97 -6.01 32.54
CA PRO A 11 -0.51 -4.67 32.23
C PRO A 11 0.10 -4.60 30.83
N ASP A 12 -0.04 -3.45 30.18
CA ASP A 12 0.46 -3.23 28.82
C ASP A 12 1.97 -3.49 28.69
N SER A 13 2.76 -3.24 29.75
CA SER A 13 4.19 -3.52 29.78
C SER A 13 4.53 -5.00 29.61
N GLU A 14 3.76 -5.90 30.23
CA GLU A 14 3.95 -7.35 30.08
C GLU A 14 3.47 -7.82 28.70
N MET A 15 2.31 -7.33 28.25
CA MET A 15 1.77 -7.65 26.93
C MET A 15 2.76 -7.27 25.82
N LEU A 16 3.40 -6.09 25.95
CA LEU A 16 4.45 -5.65 25.05
C LEU A 16 5.61 -6.67 24.96
N LEU A 17 6.11 -7.15 26.10
CA LEU A 17 7.22 -8.11 26.11
C LEU A 17 6.82 -9.45 25.47
N ILE A 18 5.62 -9.94 25.76
CA ILE A 18 5.13 -11.20 25.21
C ILE A 18 4.94 -11.10 23.69
N PHE A 19 4.30 -10.03 23.21
CA PHE A 19 4.05 -9.82 21.79
C PHE A 19 5.36 -9.60 21.04
N GLN A 20 6.31 -8.88 21.62
CA GLN A 20 7.63 -8.67 21.02
C GLN A 20 8.42 -9.99 20.93
N ALA A 21 8.33 -10.85 21.94
CA ALA A 21 8.96 -12.17 21.89
C ALA A 21 8.34 -13.05 20.79
N LEU A 22 7.01 -13.06 20.69
CA LEU A 22 6.28 -13.80 19.64
C LEU A 22 6.61 -13.27 18.24
N GLU A 23 6.60 -11.95 18.05
CA GLU A 23 6.96 -11.30 16.79
C GLU A 23 8.37 -11.71 16.35
N ASN A 24 9.37 -11.63 17.26
CA ASN A 24 10.74 -12.01 16.93
C ASN A 24 10.87 -13.49 16.52
N ILE A 25 10.16 -14.39 17.23
CA ILE A 25 10.15 -15.81 16.85
C ILE A 25 9.56 -15.98 15.45
N LEU A 26 8.41 -15.35 15.18
CA LEU A 26 7.75 -15.43 13.88
C LEU A 26 8.64 -14.86 12.77
N LEU A 27 9.27 -13.70 12.97
CA LEU A 27 10.17 -13.12 11.97
C LEU A 27 11.34 -14.05 11.63
N ARG A 28 11.93 -14.71 12.64
CA ARG A 28 12.99 -15.71 12.45
C ARG A 28 12.48 -16.94 11.69
N THR A 29 11.34 -17.51 12.08
CA THR A 29 10.77 -18.69 11.40
C THR A 29 10.26 -18.41 9.99
N ALA A 30 9.95 -17.15 9.66
CA ALA A 30 9.62 -16.72 8.30
C ALA A 30 10.84 -16.46 7.42
N SER A 31 12.03 -16.30 8.00
CA SER A 31 13.24 -15.89 7.29
C SER A 31 14.36 -16.92 7.42
N ASP A 32 15.29 -16.70 8.36
CA ASP A 32 16.53 -17.45 8.49
C ASP A 32 16.38 -18.81 9.18
N LEU A 33 15.25 -19.03 9.87
CA LEU A 33 14.88 -20.30 10.49
C LEU A 33 13.68 -20.96 9.78
N SER A 34 13.57 -20.83 8.46
CA SER A 34 12.46 -21.37 7.65
C SER A 34 12.25 -22.89 7.76
N HIS A 35 13.27 -23.65 8.15
CA HIS A 35 13.13 -25.08 8.48
C HIS A 35 12.22 -25.33 9.70
N PHE A 36 11.98 -24.32 10.52
CA PHE A 36 11.01 -24.34 11.63
C PHE A 36 9.65 -23.71 11.28
N HIS A 37 9.29 -23.57 10.00
CA HIS A 37 8.02 -22.96 9.59
C HIS A 37 6.79 -23.58 10.28
N VAL A 38 6.80 -24.89 10.56
CA VAL A 38 5.72 -25.58 11.28
C VAL A 38 5.50 -24.98 12.68
N VAL A 39 6.58 -24.60 13.37
CA VAL A 39 6.51 -23.95 14.69
C VAL A 39 5.86 -22.57 14.56
N GLY A 40 6.30 -21.78 13.57
CA GLY A 40 5.71 -20.48 13.27
C GLY A 40 4.22 -20.57 12.95
N MET A 41 3.83 -21.53 12.10
CA MET A 41 2.43 -21.78 11.76
C MET A 41 1.59 -22.20 12.98
N ASN A 42 2.13 -23.05 13.86
CA ASN A 42 1.45 -23.43 15.09
C ASN A 42 1.26 -22.24 16.04
N ILE A 43 2.23 -21.31 16.09
CA ILE A 43 2.11 -20.07 16.85
C ILE A 43 0.96 -19.22 16.28
N VAL A 44 0.91 -19.03 14.96
CA VAL A 44 -0.16 -18.28 14.27
C VAL A 44 -1.52 -18.87 14.60
N LYS A 45 -1.71 -20.18 14.39
CA LYS A 45 -2.98 -20.87 14.67
C LYS A 45 -3.39 -20.74 16.14
N LYS A 46 -2.44 -20.85 17.07
CA LYS A 46 -2.72 -20.72 18.50
C LYS A 46 -3.16 -19.30 18.87
N LEU A 47 -2.52 -18.27 18.30
CA LEU A 47 -2.89 -16.87 18.51
C LEU A 47 -4.31 -16.59 17.99
N ILE A 48 -4.61 -17.02 16.78
CA ILE A 48 -5.93 -16.86 16.16
C ILE A 48 -7.02 -17.57 16.96
N ASN A 49 -6.81 -18.86 17.28
CA ASN A 49 -7.87 -19.68 17.88
C ASN A 49 -8.09 -19.39 19.37
N SER A 50 -7.08 -18.92 20.10
CA SER A 50 -7.16 -18.78 21.56
C SER A 50 -7.00 -17.35 22.07
N TYR A 51 -6.36 -16.46 21.31
CA TYR A 51 -5.93 -15.15 21.81
C TYR A 51 -6.34 -13.97 20.92
N MET A 52 -7.25 -14.17 19.95
CA MET A 52 -7.70 -13.07 19.08
C MET A 52 -8.36 -11.92 19.85
N LYS A 53 -9.05 -12.22 20.97
CA LYS A 53 -9.58 -11.17 21.87
C LYS A 53 -8.47 -10.29 22.44
N SER A 54 -7.34 -10.89 22.84
CA SER A 54 -6.17 -10.17 23.35
C SER A 54 -5.47 -9.38 22.24
N ILE A 55 -5.43 -9.91 21.02
CA ILE A 55 -4.94 -9.18 19.83
C ILE A 55 -5.79 -7.93 19.61
N TYR A 56 -7.12 -8.04 19.62
CA TYR A 56 -7.99 -6.87 19.44
C TYR A 56 -7.86 -5.85 20.58
N ALA A 57 -7.75 -6.30 21.82
CA ALA A 57 -7.52 -5.42 22.97
C ALA A 57 -6.20 -4.65 22.84
N ALA A 58 -5.13 -5.31 22.38
CA ALA A 58 -3.84 -4.69 22.15
C ALA A 58 -3.85 -3.74 20.93
N LEU A 59 -4.47 -4.17 19.83
CA LEU A 59 -4.55 -3.41 18.58
C LEU A 59 -5.24 -2.07 18.78
N TYR A 60 -6.35 -2.06 19.53
CA TYR A 60 -7.15 -0.87 19.80
C TYR A 60 -6.87 -0.24 21.17
N SER A 61 -5.75 -0.59 21.81
CA SER A 61 -5.30 0.04 23.06
C SER A 61 -5.05 1.55 22.89
N GLU A 62 -5.21 2.30 23.98
CA GLU A 62 -4.80 3.72 24.06
C GLU A 62 -3.27 3.85 24.03
N THR A 63 -2.54 2.82 24.47
CA THR A 63 -1.09 2.79 24.43
C THR A 63 -0.61 2.59 22.98
N HIS A 64 -0.22 3.68 22.33
CA HIS A 64 0.22 3.67 20.92
C HIS A 64 1.34 2.67 20.62
N ARG A 65 2.25 2.45 21.58
CA ARG A 65 3.33 1.46 21.46
C ARG A 65 2.79 0.03 21.33
N LEU A 66 1.72 -0.30 22.06
CA LEU A 66 1.10 -1.63 22.05
C LEU A 66 0.30 -1.85 20.76
N SER A 67 -0.50 -0.87 20.32
CA SER A 67 -1.18 -0.92 19.02
C SER A 67 -0.19 -1.13 17.87
N ARG A 68 0.92 -0.38 17.87
CA ARG A 68 1.98 -0.50 16.87
C ARG A 68 2.60 -1.89 16.86
N LEU A 69 2.98 -2.41 18.03
CA LEU A 69 3.56 -3.75 18.16
C LEU A 69 2.56 -4.85 17.74
N CYS A 70 1.28 -4.66 18.02
CA CYS A 70 0.26 -5.61 17.60
C CYS A 70 0.15 -5.70 16.07
N LEU A 71 0.26 -4.56 15.36
CA LEU A 71 0.28 -4.54 13.89
C LEU A 71 1.54 -5.23 13.33
N THR A 72 2.70 -5.04 13.95
CA THR A 72 3.93 -5.71 13.48
C THR A 72 3.92 -7.21 13.80
N LEU A 73 3.34 -7.61 14.93
CA LEU A 73 3.05 -9.03 15.22
C LEU A 73 2.12 -9.64 14.17
N LEU A 74 1.01 -8.97 13.83
CA LEU A 74 0.09 -9.42 12.78
C LEU A 74 0.79 -9.53 11.42
N SER A 75 1.67 -8.58 11.08
CA SER A 75 2.51 -8.67 9.88
C SER A 75 3.44 -9.90 9.93
N ALA A 76 4.07 -10.19 11.07
CA ALA A 76 4.94 -11.35 11.24
C ALA A 76 4.17 -12.69 11.16
N MET A 77 2.91 -12.70 11.61
CA MET A 77 2.00 -13.83 11.45
C MET A 77 1.71 -14.09 9.96
N VAL A 78 1.34 -13.05 9.21
CA VAL A 78 1.08 -13.16 7.76
C VAL A 78 2.33 -13.61 6.99
N SER A 79 3.51 -13.11 7.38
CA SER A 79 4.79 -13.46 6.75
C SER A 79 5.21 -14.93 6.93
N GLN A 80 4.52 -15.74 7.73
CA GLN A 80 4.82 -17.19 7.80
C GLN A 80 4.51 -17.93 6.49
N GLY A 81 3.71 -17.34 5.59
CA GLY A 81 3.40 -17.89 4.27
C GLY A 81 1.92 -17.82 3.91
N PRO A 82 1.53 -18.38 2.75
CA PRO A 82 0.19 -18.22 2.20
C PRO A 82 -0.91 -18.82 3.09
N ASP A 83 -0.64 -19.96 3.74
CA ASP A 83 -1.61 -20.57 4.66
C ASP A 83 -1.84 -19.70 5.90
N ALA A 84 -0.78 -19.11 6.45
CA ALA A 84 -0.90 -18.20 7.57
C ALA A 84 -1.61 -16.91 7.17
N ALA A 85 -1.31 -16.37 5.98
CA ALA A 85 -2.03 -15.23 5.43
C ALA A 85 -3.54 -15.50 5.31
N ARG A 86 -3.92 -16.70 4.86
CA ARG A 86 -5.33 -17.13 4.76
C ARG A 86 -5.99 -17.27 6.13
N ASP A 87 -5.30 -17.88 7.09
CA ASP A 87 -5.79 -18.00 8.47
C ASP A 87 -5.98 -16.61 9.11
N VAL A 88 -5.01 -15.71 8.97
CA VAL A 88 -5.11 -14.34 9.50
C VAL A 88 -6.24 -13.57 8.80
N TYR A 89 -6.32 -13.61 7.48
CA TYR A 89 -7.35 -12.92 6.70
C TYR A 89 -8.77 -13.34 7.13
N SER A 90 -8.99 -14.65 7.27
CA SER A 90 -10.32 -15.19 7.61
C SER A 90 -10.80 -14.85 9.02
N HIS A 91 -9.89 -14.57 9.95
CA HIS A 91 -10.23 -14.28 11.35
C HIS A 91 -10.13 -12.79 11.71
N PHE A 92 -9.49 -11.98 10.86
CA PHE A 92 -9.36 -10.55 11.08
C PHE A 92 -10.57 -9.80 10.50
N ASP A 93 -11.32 -9.13 11.35
CA ASP A 93 -12.40 -8.20 10.99
C ASP A 93 -11.85 -6.91 10.35
N PHE A 94 -11.75 -6.92 9.03
CA PHE A 94 -11.42 -5.74 8.22
C PHE A 94 -12.53 -4.67 8.21
N ASN A 95 -13.75 -4.99 8.65
CA ASN A 95 -14.87 -4.05 8.71
C ASN A 95 -14.98 -3.35 10.07
N ASN A 96 -14.02 -3.59 10.97
CA ASN A 96 -14.03 -2.97 12.28
C ASN A 96 -13.92 -1.43 12.17
N LYS A 97 -14.92 -0.73 12.72
CA LYS A 97 -15.01 0.74 12.67
C LYS A 97 -13.80 1.51 13.23
N PHE A 98 -12.98 0.88 14.07
CA PHE A 98 -11.78 1.50 14.65
C PHE A 98 -10.54 1.32 13.78
N LEU A 99 -10.54 0.36 12.84
CA LEU A 99 -9.41 0.07 11.95
C LEU A 99 -8.96 1.29 11.12
N PRO A 100 -9.87 2.06 10.47
CA PRO A 100 -9.48 3.24 9.69
C PRO A 100 -8.87 4.38 10.52
N ASN A 101 -8.99 4.35 11.84
CA ASN A 101 -8.35 5.34 12.70
C ASN A 101 -6.87 5.04 12.90
N LEU A 102 -6.44 3.78 12.81
CA LEU A 102 -5.04 3.38 13.01
C LEU A 102 -4.15 3.92 11.90
N VAL A 103 -4.59 3.85 10.65
CA VAL A 103 -3.83 4.34 9.49
C VAL A 103 -3.58 5.86 9.53
N LYS A 104 -4.42 6.60 10.26
CA LYS A 104 -4.29 8.07 10.45
C LYS A 104 -3.30 8.45 11.57
N LYS A 105 -2.87 7.51 12.42
CA LYS A 105 -1.98 7.78 13.57
C LYS A 105 -0.50 7.80 13.13
N ARG A 106 -0.06 8.95 12.62
CA ARG A 106 1.34 9.22 12.20
C ARG A 106 2.14 9.97 13.27
N ASP A 107 3.44 9.69 13.37
CA ASP A 107 4.40 10.52 14.10
C ASP A 107 5.18 11.43 13.14
N TYR A 108 5.02 12.74 13.30
CA TYR A 108 5.68 13.75 12.45
C TYR A 108 7.16 14.00 12.80
N LYS A 109 7.68 13.35 13.84
CA LYS A 109 9.09 13.44 14.25
C LYS A 109 9.92 12.28 13.70
N GLY A 110 9.34 11.46 12.81
CA GLY A 110 10.02 10.34 12.16
C GLY A 110 10.19 9.11 13.05
N LYS A 111 9.56 9.05 14.22
CA LYS A 111 9.64 7.88 15.11
C LYS A 111 8.82 6.71 14.54
N PRO A 112 9.06 5.46 14.99
CA PRO A 112 8.19 4.34 14.66
C PRO A 112 6.75 4.63 15.12
N ASP A 113 5.80 4.64 14.18
CA ASP A 113 4.40 5.00 14.43
C ASP A 113 3.44 3.89 14.02
N ILE A 114 2.16 4.09 14.32
CA ILE A 114 1.10 3.11 14.04
C ILE A 114 0.84 3.06 12.54
N ARG A 115 0.87 4.20 11.83
CA ARG A 115 0.68 4.25 10.38
C ARG A 115 1.66 3.37 9.62
N THR A 116 2.97 3.46 9.88
CA THR A 116 3.95 2.62 9.20
C THR A 116 3.77 1.13 9.52
N ALA A 117 3.44 0.77 10.76
CA ALA A 117 3.12 -0.62 11.11
C ALA A 117 1.83 -1.12 10.43
N TYR A 118 0.83 -0.25 10.27
CA TYR A 118 -0.40 -0.55 9.52
C TYR A 118 -0.09 -0.82 8.05
N ILE A 119 0.73 0.03 7.43
CA ILE A 119 1.16 -0.14 6.04
C ILE A 119 1.92 -1.46 5.88
N GLN A 120 2.85 -1.77 6.79
CA GLN A 120 3.58 -3.04 6.80
C GLN A 120 2.65 -4.25 6.92
N TYR A 121 1.67 -4.19 7.82
CA TYR A 121 0.66 -5.23 7.94
C TYR A 121 -0.13 -5.40 6.63
N ALA A 122 -0.60 -4.31 6.03
CA ALA A 122 -1.38 -4.38 4.79
C ALA A 122 -0.59 -4.96 3.62
N ILE A 123 0.65 -4.52 3.41
CA ILE A 123 1.48 -5.03 2.32
C ILE A 123 1.98 -6.46 2.58
N SER A 124 2.04 -6.92 3.83
CA SER A 124 2.46 -8.29 4.14
C SER A 124 1.60 -9.34 3.44
N PHE A 125 0.29 -9.08 3.28
CA PHE A 125 -0.60 -9.92 2.49
C PHE A 125 -0.22 -9.95 1.01
N LEU A 126 0.19 -8.82 0.43
CA LEU A 126 0.63 -8.76 -0.97
C LEU A 126 1.96 -9.50 -1.19
N ILE A 127 2.80 -9.57 -0.15
CA ILE A 127 4.13 -10.18 -0.22
C ILE A 127 4.05 -11.69 -0.03
N ALA A 128 3.34 -12.15 1.01
CA ALA A 128 3.32 -13.55 1.45
C ALA A 128 2.05 -14.32 1.04
N GLY A 129 0.97 -13.61 0.66
CA GLY A 129 -0.28 -14.23 0.21
C GLY A 129 -0.14 -14.94 -1.13
N ASP A 130 -0.98 -15.95 -1.33
CA ASP A 130 -1.19 -16.55 -2.64
C ASP A 130 -2.12 -15.69 -3.51
N HIS A 131 -2.34 -16.12 -4.76
CA HIS A 131 -3.21 -15.41 -5.69
C HIS A 131 -4.61 -15.11 -5.11
N SER A 132 -5.21 -16.06 -4.40
CA SER A 132 -6.54 -15.89 -3.80
C SER A 132 -6.55 -14.77 -2.77
N ILE A 133 -5.56 -14.75 -1.87
CA ILE A 133 -5.44 -13.72 -0.84
C ILE A 133 -5.17 -12.35 -1.45
N LEU A 134 -4.31 -12.27 -2.47
CA LEU A 134 -4.05 -11.02 -3.17
C LEU A 134 -5.34 -10.43 -3.75
N VAL A 135 -6.16 -11.24 -4.43
CA VAL A 135 -7.45 -10.79 -4.98
C VAL A 135 -8.39 -10.30 -3.88
N GLN A 136 -8.57 -11.10 -2.83
CA GLN A 136 -9.46 -10.78 -1.71
C GLN A 136 -9.06 -9.51 -0.97
N VAL A 137 -7.76 -9.28 -0.76
CA VAL A 137 -7.25 -8.09 -0.08
C VAL A 137 -7.37 -6.85 -0.95
N LEU A 138 -7.20 -6.96 -2.27
CA LEU A 138 -7.39 -5.85 -3.21
C LEU A 138 -8.86 -5.42 -3.34
N GLU A 139 -9.81 -6.31 -3.04
CA GLU A 139 -11.24 -5.99 -3.03
C GLU A 139 -11.69 -5.22 -1.77
N LEU A 140 -10.85 -5.15 -0.73
CA LEU A 140 -11.12 -4.39 0.49
C LEU A 140 -11.00 -2.88 0.24
N LYS A 141 -12.15 -2.20 0.09
CA LYS A 141 -12.22 -0.76 -0.23
C LYS A 141 -11.59 0.17 0.81
N ASP A 142 -11.62 -0.25 2.08
CA ASP A 142 -11.23 0.59 3.23
C ASP A 142 -9.99 0.04 3.96
N PHE A 143 -9.17 -0.76 3.27
CA PHE A 143 -7.93 -1.33 3.83
C PHE A 143 -6.67 -0.75 3.19
N ILE A 144 -6.25 -1.26 2.02
CA ILE A 144 -5.10 -0.71 1.28
C ILE A 144 -5.42 0.65 0.65
N PRO A 145 -6.57 0.85 -0.02
CA PRO A 145 -6.88 2.14 -0.63
C PRO A 145 -6.90 3.29 0.40
N ASP A 146 -7.31 3.00 1.64
CA ASP A 146 -7.29 3.99 2.74
C ASP A 146 -5.90 4.46 3.12
N ILE A 147 -4.86 3.63 2.98
CA ILE A 147 -3.46 4.08 3.14
C ILE A 147 -3.16 5.22 2.17
N ILE A 148 -3.59 5.06 0.92
CA ILE A 148 -3.33 6.00 -0.17
C ILE A 148 -4.13 7.29 0.03
N ARG A 149 -5.41 7.18 0.44
CA ARG A 149 -6.28 8.33 0.72
C ARG A 149 -5.81 9.17 1.91
N THR A 150 -5.28 8.52 2.95
CA THR A 150 -4.99 9.17 4.24
C THR A 150 -3.60 9.80 4.32
N GLY A 151 -3.28 10.66 3.36
CA GLY A 151 -2.12 11.56 3.47
C GLY A 151 -0.78 10.98 3.03
N LEU A 152 -0.77 10.13 1.99
CA LEU A 152 0.46 9.54 1.43
C LEU A 152 1.56 10.57 1.09
N LYS A 153 1.18 11.79 0.68
CA LYS A 153 2.10 12.90 0.34
C LYS A 153 3.02 13.37 1.48
N GLU A 154 2.68 13.01 2.72
CA GLU A 154 3.40 13.41 3.94
C GLU A 154 4.17 12.24 4.56
N ASP A 155 4.07 11.03 3.97
CA ASP A 155 4.79 9.87 4.47
C ASP A 155 6.30 9.98 4.24
N ARG A 156 7.04 9.15 4.99
CA ARG A 156 8.49 8.97 4.83
C ARG A 156 8.83 8.42 3.45
N ILE A 157 9.99 8.80 2.91
CA ILE A 157 10.48 8.27 1.62
C ILE A 157 10.55 6.75 1.67
N SER A 158 11.09 6.17 2.74
CA SER A 158 11.16 4.70 2.90
C SER A 158 9.79 4.02 2.84
N THR A 159 8.76 4.63 3.43
CA THR A 159 7.39 4.11 3.49
C THR A 159 6.71 4.20 2.12
N ILE A 160 6.88 5.32 1.42
CA ILE A 160 6.38 5.51 0.05
C ILE A 160 7.03 4.50 -0.89
N ASN A 161 8.35 4.35 -0.81
CA ASN A 161 9.09 3.40 -1.63
C ASN A 161 8.63 1.96 -1.38
N LEU A 162 8.49 1.57 -0.11
CA LEU A 162 8.00 0.24 0.26
C LEU A 162 6.59 -0.01 -0.30
N LEU A 163 5.67 0.94 -0.15
CA LEU A 163 4.30 0.80 -0.64
C LEU A 163 4.24 0.72 -2.17
N LEU A 164 4.83 1.68 -2.87
CA LEU A 164 4.73 1.75 -4.33
C LEU A 164 5.52 0.63 -5.02
N SER A 165 6.71 0.27 -4.51
CA SER A 165 7.46 -0.87 -5.05
C SER A 165 6.73 -2.20 -4.82
N THR A 166 6.04 -2.36 -3.68
CA THR A 166 5.25 -3.58 -3.44
C THR A 166 4.03 -3.63 -4.35
N LEU A 167 3.28 -2.52 -4.49
CA LEU A 167 2.16 -2.45 -5.43
C LEU A 167 2.62 -2.68 -6.87
N GLU A 168 3.75 -2.10 -7.27
CA GLU A 168 4.31 -2.30 -8.62
C GLU A 168 4.60 -3.77 -8.89
N THR A 169 5.38 -4.42 -8.01
CA THR A 169 5.85 -5.78 -8.24
C THR A 169 4.76 -6.83 -8.01
N LYS A 170 3.94 -6.68 -6.97
CA LYS A 170 2.94 -7.69 -6.56
C LYS A 170 1.57 -7.49 -7.21
N VAL A 171 1.26 -6.27 -7.65
CA VAL A 171 -0.05 -5.93 -8.24
C VAL A 171 0.10 -5.56 -9.71
N VAL A 172 0.83 -4.49 -10.03
CA VAL A 172 0.88 -3.94 -11.40
C VAL A 172 1.53 -4.92 -12.37
N LEU A 173 2.74 -5.40 -12.07
CA LEU A 173 3.49 -6.30 -12.95
C LEU A 173 3.01 -7.76 -12.89
N ASN A 174 2.21 -8.09 -11.88
CA ASN A 174 1.65 -9.43 -11.70
C ASN A 174 0.65 -9.76 -12.80
N LYS A 175 0.87 -10.86 -13.52
CA LYS A 175 0.02 -11.32 -14.62
C LYS A 175 -1.22 -12.06 -14.14
N ASP A 176 -1.18 -12.60 -12.92
CA ASP A 176 -2.29 -13.35 -12.35
C ASP A 176 -3.43 -12.41 -11.94
N ILE A 177 -3.12 -11.13 -11.69
CA ILE A 177 -4.14 -10.10 -11.44
C ILE A 177 -4.60 -9.54 -12.78
N SER A 178 -5.90 -9.69 -13.05
CA SER A 178 -6.50 -9.23 -14.30
C SER A 178 -6.50 -7.70 -14.41
N LYS A 179 -6.53 -7.18 -15.64
CA LYS A 179 -6.66 -5.73 -15.86
C LYS A 179 -7.92 -5.15 -15.21
N THR A 180 -9.02 -5.88 -15.25
CA THR A 180 -10.30 -5.46 -14.64
C THR A 180 -10.14 -5.25 -13.15
N GLN A 181 -9.48 -6.17 -12.44
CA GLN A 181 -9.20 -6.01 -11.00
C GLN A 181 -8.29 -4.80 -10.73
N LYS A 182 -7.26 -4.58 -11.56
CA LYS A 182 -6.39 -3.40 -11.44
C LYS A 182 -7.16 -2.11 -11.65
N VAL A 183 -8.05 -2.04 -12.64
CA VAL A 183 -8.91 -0.88 -12.90
C VAL A 183 -9.87 -0.63 -11.73
N HIS A 184 -10.38 -1.69 -11.09
CA HIS A 184 -11.25 -1.55 -9.92
C HIS A 184 -10.50 -1.02 -8.69
N PHE A 185 -9.26 -1.46 -8.48
CA PHE A 185 -8.42 -1.02 -7.38
C PHE A 185 -7.85 0.39 -7.59
N PHE A 186 -7.21 0.65 -8.74
CA PHE A 186 -6.60 1.92 -9.09
C PHE A 186 -7.62 2.88 -9.71
N THR A 187 -8.62 3.28 -8.93
CA THR A 187 -9.60 4.28 -9.35
C THR A 187 -8.94 5.64 -9.63
N SER A 188 -9.65 6.55 -10.31
CA SER A 188 -9.14 7.90 -10.57
C SER A 188 -8.79 8.67 -9.30
N GLU A 189 -9.52 8.44 -8.21
CA GLU A 189 -9.23 9.00 -6.89
C GLU A 189 -7.90 8.50 -6.34
N ILE A 190 -7.67 7.18 -6.40
CA ILE A 190 -6.41 6.56 -5.95
C ILE A 190 -5.24 7.05 -6.79
N LEU A 191 -5.40 7.13 -8.12
CA LEU A 191 -4.39 7.69 -9.01
C LEU A 191 -4.08 9.15 -8.68
N ASN A 192 -5.07 9.96 -8.31
CA ASN A 192 -4.86 11.35 -7.90
C ASN A 192 -4.09 11.47 -6.58
N HIS A 193 -4.39 10.63 -5.60
CA HIS A 193 -3.62 10.58 -4.37
C HIS A 193 -2.18 10.15 -4.62
N ILE A 194 -1.94 9.18 -5.51
CA ILE A 194 -0.59 8.79 -5.92
C ILE A 194 0.11 9.96 -6.64
N ALA A 195 -0.54 10.58 -7.63
CA ALA A 195 0.02 11.74 -8.36
C ALA A 195 0.29 12.95 -7.46
N SER A 196 -0.41 13.09 -6.33
CA SER A 196 -0.10 14.15 -5.35
C SER A 196 1.34 14.06 -4.79
N LEU A 197 2.00 12.91 -4.92
CA LEU A 197 3.41 12.72 -4.58
C LEU A 197 4.38 13.50 -5.47
N TYR A 198 3.96 13.98 -6.65
CA TYR A 198 4.77 14.94 -7.40
C TYR A 198 5.08 16.20 -6.58
N ARG A 199 4.18 16.55 -5.64
CA ARG A 199 4.33 17.69 -4.72
C ARG A 199 4.56 17.20 -3.28
N TRP A 200 5.24 16.06 -3.13
CA TRP A 200 5.53 15.46 -1.83
C TRP A 200 6.21 16.45 -0.87
N ASN A 201 5.79 16.39 0.39
CA ASN A 201 6.24 17.30 1.45
C ASN A 201 6.39 16.57 2.80
N GLY A 202 6.73 15.28 2.75
CA GLY A 202 6.93 14.42 3.92
C GLY A 202 8.35 14.45 4.49
N ILE A 203 8.71 13.37 5.18
CA ILE A 203 9.96 13.25 5.92
C ILE A 203 11.04 12.54 5.10
N THR A 204 12.19 13.16 4.93
CA THR A 204 13.39 12.55 4.35
C THR A 204 14.10 11.71 5.41
N ASP A 205 13.96 10.39 5.33
CA ASP A 205 14.54 9.42 6.28
C ASP A 205 15.61 8.49 5.67
N VAL A 206 15.98 8.73 4.41
CA VAL A 206 16.99 7.99 3.68
C VAL A 206 18.16 8.89 3.28
N SER A 207 19.34 8.32 3.12
CA SER A 207 20.52 9.03 2.63
C SER A 207 20.29 9.52 1.20
N THR A 208 20.53 10.81 0.94
CA THR A 208 20.39 11.44 -0.38
C THR A 208 21.73 11.77 -1.02
N VAL A 209 22.83 11.18 -0.54
CA VAL A 209 24.20 11.56 -0.89
C VAL A 209 24.53 11.27 -2.36
N ASP A 210 23.89 10.26 -2.97
CA ASP A 210 24.11 9.86 -4.36
C ASP A 210 23.22 10.60 -5.38
N VAL A 211 22.28 11.42 -4.92
CA VAL A 211 21.37 12.17 -5.80
C VAL A 211 22.09 13.42 -6.26
N LYS A 212 22.46 13.46 -7.54
CA LYS A 212 23.00 14.66 -8.18
C LYS A 212 21.91 15.73 -8.21
N ALA A 213 21.84 16.54 -7.17
CA ALA A 213 21.03 17.75 -7.18
C ALA A 213 21.57 18.66 -8.30
N SER A 214 20.82 18.80 -9.38
CA SER A 214 21.01 19.92 -10.30
C SER A 214 20.88 21.21 -9.49
N GLN A 215 21.73 22.19 -9.77
CA GLN A 215 21.85 23.46 -9.03
C GLN A 215 20.58 24.34 -9.02
N GLU A 216 19.45 23.82 -9.51
CA GLU A 216 18.17 24.50 -9.58
C GLU A 216 17.08 23.70 -8.84
N CYS A 217 16.81 24.16 -7.62
CA CYS A 217 15.49 24.19 -6.96
C CYS A 217 14.81 22.96 -6.33
N GLU A 218 15.27 21.70 -6.42
CA GLU A 218 14.59 20.61 -5.69
C GLU A 218 15.44 19.95 -4.61
N GLU A 219 14.90 19.89 -3.38
CA GLU A 219 15.47 19.07 -2.29
C GLU A 219 15.63 17.63 -2.80
N PRO A 220 16.78 16.98 -2.60
CA PRO A 220 17.08 15.70 -3.25
C PRO A 220 16.09 14.59 -2.85
N GLY A 221 15.47 14.68 -1.66
CA GLY A 221 14.39 13.78 -1.25
C GLY A 221 13.10 13.94 -2.09
N LYS A 222 12.76 15.17 -2.51
CA LYS A 222 11.61 15.43 -3.40
C LYS A 222 11.84 14.83 -4.78
N LEU A 223 13.03 15.01 -5.34
CA LEU A 223 13.41 14.39 -6.62
C LEU A 223 13.26 12.87 -6.58
N LEU A 224 13.75 12.21 -5.52
CA LEU A 224 13.60 10.76 -5.36
C LEU A 224 12.13 10.31 -5.38
N VAL A 225 11.27 11.01 -4.63
CA VAL A 225 9.84 10.66 -4.60
C VAL A 225 9.17 10.93 -5.94
N ARG A 226 9.54 12.03 -6.63
CA ARG A 226 9.05 12.39 -7.96
C ARG A 226 9.42 11.34 -9.01
N GLU A 227 10.67 10.89 -9.03
CA GLU A 227 11.12 9.81 -9.93
C GLU A 227 10.38 8.50 -9.66
N LEU A 228 10.21 8.17 -8.38
CA LEU A 228 9.55 6.95 -7.94
C LEU A 228 8.07 6.93 -8.32
N VAL A 229 7.34 8.00 -8.06
CA VAL A 229 5.92 8.10 -8.46
C VAL A 229 5.79 8.15 -9.98
N HIS A 230 6.68 8.83 -10.68
CA HIS A 230 6.63 8.93 -12.13
C HIS A 230 6.84 7.56 -12.79
N LYS A 231 7.86 6.81 -12.36
CA LYS A 231 8.09 5.44 -12.82
C LYS A 231 6.87 4.55 -12.55
N PHE A 232 6.33 4.62 -11.34
CA PHE A 232 5.15 3.83 -10.96
C PHE A 232 3.94 4.14 -11.86
N LEU A 233 3.61 5.42 -12.04
CA LEU A 233 2.48 5.86 -12.87
C LEU A 233 2.69 5.54 -14.36
N MET A 234 3.92 5.62 -14.87
CA MET A 234 4.25 5.20 -16.23
C MET A 234 3.99 3.70 -16.43
N ASN A 235 4.42 2.85 -15.50
CA ASN A 235 4.16 1.41 -15.58
C ASN A 235 2.69 1.07 -15.42
N LEU A 236 1.96 1.79 -14.57
CA LEU A 236 0.54 1.57 -14.33
C LEU A 236 -0.35 2.07 -15.47
N CYS A 237 -0.11 3.28 -15.97
CA CYS A 237 -1.02 3.97 -16.89
C CYS A 237 -0.62 3.82 -18.37
N CYS A 238 0.66 3.61 -18.67
CA CYS A 238 1.15 3.58 -20.05
C CYS A 238 1.43 2.15 -20.56
N SER A 239 1.37 1.12 -19.70
CA SER A 239 1.63 -0.27 -20.11
C SER A 239 0.36 -0.97 -20.62
N LEU A 240 0.34 -1.38 -21.89
CA LEU A 240 -0.69 -2.26 -22.46
C LEU A 240 -0.60 -3.70 -21.95
N LYS A 241 0.51 -4.11 -21.33
CA LYS A 241 0.71 -5.50 -20.91
C LYS A 241 0.31 -5.73 -19.46
N HIS A 242 0.71 -4.82 -18.57
CA HIS A 242 0.64 -5.03 -17.12
C HIS A 242 -0.28 -4.03 -16.42
N GLY A 243 -0.38 -2.82 -16.93
CA GLY A 243 -1.11 -1.71 -16.30
C GLY A 243 -2.63 -1.79 -16.40
N ILE A 244 -3.28 -0.66 -16.09
CA ILE A 244 -4.74 -0.47 -16.21
C ILE A 244 -5.18 -0.10 -17.62
N ASN A 245 -4.22 0.09 -18.53
CA ASN A 245 -4.50 0.44 -19.90
C ASN A 245 -4.89 -0.79 -20.75
N PHE A 246 -5.85 -0.64 -21.64
CA PHE A 246 -6.27 -1.64 -22.61
C PHE A 246 -6.49 -1.00 -23.98
N TYR A 247 -6.08 -1.72 -25.02
CA TYR A 247 -6.20 -1.26 -26.40
C TYR A 247 -7.67 -1.25 -26.84
N ASP A 248 -8.12 -0.13 -27.40
CA ASP A 248 -9.39 -0.03 -28.11
C ASP A 248 -9.16 -0.15 -29.63
N PRO A 249 -9.55 -1.26 -30.27
CA PRO A 249 -9.42 -1.44 -31.72
C PRO A 249 -10.20 -0.42 -32.55
N SER A 250 -11.23 0.20 -31.96
CA SER A 250 -12.03 1.22 -32.63
C SER A 250 -11.43 2.62 -32.54
N LEU A 251 -10.32 2.80 -31.81
CA LEU A 251 -9.68 4.09 -31.57
C LEU A 251 -10.67 5.18 -31.10
N GLY A 252 -11.64 4.80 -30.26
CA GLY A 252 -12.67 5.71 -29.75
C GLY A 252 -13.84 5.99 -30.70
N MET A 253 -13.87 5.39 -31.90
CA MET A 253 -14.91 5.62 -32.90
C MET A 253 -16.19 4.80 -32.66
N SER A 254 -16.15 3.78 -31.79
CA SER A 254 -17.30 2.92 -31.48
C SER A 254 -18.34 3.54 -30.55
N GLY A 255 -18.14 4.79 -30.10
CA GLY A 255 -19.01 5.45 -29.11
C GLY A 255 -18.90 4.90 -27.68
N ARG A 256 -18.11 3.85 -27.46
CA ARG A 256 -17.81 3.31 -26.12
C ARG A 256 -16.98 4.31 -25.31
N GLY A 257 -17.08 4.19 -23.98
CA GLY A 257 -16.49 5.10 -23.00
C GLY A 257 -14.96 5.19 -22.98
N GLY A 258 -14.27 4.27 -23.66
CA GLY A 258 -12.83 4.06 -23.47
C GLY A 258 -12.51 3.72 -22.01
N ASN A 259 -11.26 3.96 -21.60
CA ASN A 259 -10.84 3.84 -20.21
C ASN A 259 -11.26 5.08 -19.40
N LEU A 260 -12.46 5.04 -18.83
CA LEU A 260 -13.02 6.16 -18.03
C LEU A 260 -12.19 6.49 -16.78
N VAL A 261 -11.48 5.52 -16.21
CA VAL A 261 -10.60 5.76 -15.06
C VAL A 261 -9.42 6.63 -15.47
N LEU A 262 -8.76 6.29 -16.58
CA LEU A 262 -7.67 7.10 -17.14
C LEU A 262 -8.17 8.46 -17.62
N LEU A 263 -9.34 8.56 -18.24
CA LEU A 263 -9.92 9.84 -18.65
C LEU A 263 -10.10 10.78 -17.45
N ARG A 264 -10.74 10.30 -16.38
CA ARG A 264 -10.94 11.09 -15.14
C ARG A 264 -9.62 11.47 -14.49
N PHE A 265 -8.63 10.59 -14.52
CA PHE A 265 -7.29 10.87 -14.02
C PHE A 265 -6.58 11.94 -14.87
N LEU A 266 -6.66 11.88 -16.19
CA LEU A 266 -6.09 12.89 -17.08
C LEU A 266 -6.68 14.28 -16.82
N LEU A 267 -8.00 14.36 -16.62
CA LEU A 267 -8.70 15.63 -16.33
C LEU A 267 -8.29 16.25 -14.99
N SER A 268 -7.79 15.46 -14.03
CA SER A 268 -7.29 15.98 -12.75
C SER A 268 -5.82 16.37 -12.76
N LEU A 269 -5.04 16.05 -13.81
CA LEU A 269 -3.64 16.47 -13.96
C LEU A 269 -3.50 17.93 -14.43
N LYS A 270 -4.13 18.87 -13.70
CA LYS A 270 -4.17 20.30 -14.07
C LYS A 270 -2.79 20.97 -14.09
N THR A 271 -1.82 20.44 -13.36
CA THR A 271 -0.45 20.98 -13.27
C THR A 271 0.45 20.54 -14.45
N ALA A 272 -0.08 19.82 -15.44
CA ALA A 272 0.68 19.36 -16.60
C ALA A 272 1.29 20.51 -17.44
N VAL A 273 0.78 21.74 -17.33
CA VAL A 273 1.35 22.91 -18.03
C VAL A 273 2.59 23.45 -17.31
N GLU A 274 2.70 23.23 -16.00
CA GLU A 274 3.73 23.79 -15.13
C GLU A 274 4.81 22.76 -14.76
N ASP A 275 4.46 21.47 -14.73
CA ASP A 275 5.32 20.38 -14.27
C ASP A 275 5.67 19.42 -15.40
N GLU A 276 6.94 19.40 -15.81
CA GLU A 276 7.44 18.60 -16.93
C GLU A 276 7.22 17.09 -16.74
N MET A 277 7.34 16.55 -15.53
CA MET A 277 7.11 15.12 -15.29
C MET A 277 5.63 14.76 -15.40
N VAL A 278 4.74 15.67 -14.98
CA VAL A 278 3.29 15.48 -15.13
C VAL A 278 2.89 15.61 -16.60
N ALA A 279 3.45 16.59 -17.33
CA ALA A 279 3.28 16.74 -18.76
C ALA A 279 3.72 15.48 -19.51
N ASN A 280 4.90 14.96 -19.17
CA ASN A 280 5.46 13.75 -19.75
C ASN A 280 4.54 12.54 -19.52
N LEU A 281 4.04 12.34 -18.30
CA LEU A 281 3.08 11.28 -18.00
C LEU A 281 1.83 11.40 -18.86
N MET A 282 1.24 12.60 -18.92
CA MET A 282 0.02 12.87 -19.67
C MET A 282 0.19 12.56 -21.17
N VAL A 283 1.28 13.04 -21.77
CA VAL A 283 1.61 12.77 -23.18
C VAL A 283 1.79 11.28 -23.44
N ASN A 284 2.47 10.56 -22.54
CA ASN A 284 2.67 9.12 -22.70
C ASN A 284 1.38 8.33 -22.54
N ILE A 285 0.45 8.75 -21.66
CA ILE A 285 -0.88 8.14 -21.60
C ILE A 285 -1.61 8.33 -22.94
N PHE A 286 -1.64 9.54 -23.50
CA PHE A 286 -2.30 9.79 -24.79
C PHE A 286 -1.67 9.04 -25.97
N LYS A 287 -0.34 8.85 -25.97
CA LYS A 287 0.33 8.05 -27.01
C LYS A 287 -0.17 6.61 -27.05
N VAL A 288 -0.52 6.06 -25.89
CA VAL A 288 -0.99 4.66 -25.78
C VAL A 288 -2.52 4.56 -25.81
N CYS A 289 -3.24 5.62 -25.42
CA CYS A 289 -4.70 5.74 -25.45
C CYS A 289 -5.18 6.94 -26.29
N PRO A 290 -4.96 6.94 -27.62
CA PRO A 290 -5.40 8.05 -28.47
C PRO A 290 -6.94 8.21 -28.50
N ASP A 291 -7.68 7.15 -28.17
CA ASP A 291 -9.14 7.13 -28.05
C ASP A 291 -9.68 8.12 -27.00
N LEU A 292 -8.88 8.45 -25.98
CA LEU A 292 -9.26 9.38 -24.91
C LEU A 292 -9.17 10.85 -25.32
N LEU A 293 -8.40 11.20 -26.37
CA LEU A 293 -8.09 12.59 -26.75
C LEU A 293 -9.36 13.41 -27.03
N ASN A 294 -10.26 12.89 -27.87
CA ASN A 294 -11.47 13.60 -28.28
C ASN A 294 -12.36 13.94 -27.08
N ARG A 295 -12.56 12.98 -26.16
CA ARG A 295 -13.33 13.20 -24.94
C ARG A 295 -12.61 14.15 -23.98
N TYR A 296 -11.31 13.97 -23.80
CA TYR A 296 -10.51 14.85 -22.96
C TYR A 296 -10.66 16.32 -23.40
N PHE A 297 -10.47 16.63 -24.68
CA PHE A 297 -10.61 18.01 -25.18
C PHE A 297 -12.03 18.57 -25.02
N LYS A 298 -13.06 17.73 -25.19
CA LYS A 298 -14.45 18.15 -24.96
C LYS A 298 -14.71 18.47 -23.49
N GLU A 299 -14.22 17.64 -22.57
CA GLU A 299 -14.48 17.80 -21.13
C GLU A 299 -13.56 18.83 -20.47
N SER A 300 -12.34 19.02 -20.99
CA SER A 300 -11.39 20.01 -20.47
C SER A 300 -11.81 21.46 -20.77
N GLN A 301 -12.60 21.69 -21.82
CA GLN A 301 -13.11 23.03 -22.18
C GLN A 301 -14.20 23.54 -21.23
N TYR A 302 -14.76 22.69 -20.35
CA TYR A 302 -15.80 23.04 -19.38
C TYR A 302 -15.33 22.98 -17.91
N SER A 303 -14.01 22.94 -17.65
CA SER A 303 -13.42 22.72 -16.31
C SER A 303 -12.45 23.80 -15.85
#